data_AF-A0A1V1NZ18-F1
#
_entry.id   AF-A0A1V1NZ18-F1
#
_cell.length_a   1.000
_cell.length_b   1.000
_cell.length_c   1.000
_cell.angle_alpha   90.00
_cell.angle_beta   90.00
_cell.angle_gamma   90.00
#
_symmetry.space_group_name_H-M   'P 1'
#
loop_
_entity.id
_entity.type
_entity.pdbx_description
1 polymer ?
#
loop_
_entity_poly.entity_id
_entity_poly.type
_entity_poly.pdbx_seq_one_letter_code
_entity_poly.pdbx_strand_id
1 'polypeptide(L)' 'VFLSSKTTPDFAYLSNYANIRTKQDLVVRLKQKASSLNLKILAKDIEPFLFEPSQKDRVLHFVDWLDTLQG' A
#
# COMPACT_ATOMS: atom_id res chain seq x y z
N VAL A 1 10.20 3.28 -4.61
CA VAL A 1 8.90 3.95 -4.33
C VAL A 1 9.06 5.43 -4.65
N PHE A 2 8.53 5.90 -5.77
CA PHE A 2 8.87 7.24 -6.32
C PHE A 2 8.17 8.40 -5.59
N LEU A 3 6.90 8.24 -5.22
CA LEU A 3 6.16 9.32 -4.56
C LEU A 3 6.48 9.39 -3.06
N SER A 4 6.60 8.25 -2.38
CA SER A 4 6.95 8.23 -0.95
C SER A 4 8.38 8.72 -0.67
N SER A 5 9.26 8.76 -1.67
CA SER A 5 10.59 9.36 -1.55
C SER A 5 10.58 10.88 -1.80
N LYS A 6 9.47 11.42 -2.29
CA LYS A 6 9.33 12.85 -2.66
C LYS A 6 8.47 13.63 -1.68
N THR A 7 7.58 12.96 -0.95
CA THR A 7 6.67 13.61 0.00
C THR A 7 6.23 12.66 1.09
N THR A 8 5.72 13.22 2.19
CA THR A 8 5.12 12.50 3.31
C THR A 8 3.59 12.61 3.26
N PRO A 9 2.85 11.60 3.74
CA PRO A 9 1.41 11.72 3.90
C PRO A 9 1.02 12.90 4.79
N ASP A 10 -0.07 13.58 4.48
CA ASP A 10 -0.67 14.59 5.35
C ASP A 10 -1.44 13.90 6.49
N PHE A 11 -0.80 13.79 7.66
CA PHE A 11 -1.40 13.16 8.84
C PHE A 11 -2.46 14.03 9.51
N ALA A 12 -2.52 15.34 9.27
CA ALA A 12 -3.60 16.17 9.78
C ALA A 12 -4.91 15.82 9.06
N TYR A 13 -4.87 15.70 7.73
CA TYR A 13 -6.01 15.23 6.94
C TYR A 13 -6.41 13.79 7.31
N LEU A 14 -5.43 12.87 7.36
CA LEU A 14 -5.69 11.46 7.67
C LEU A 14 -6.23 11.24 9.08
N SER A 15 -5.80 12.05 10.06
CA SER A 15 -6.35 12.01 11.42
C SER A 15 -7.83 12.39 11.42
N ASN A 16 -8.19 13.46 10.70
CA ASN A 16 -9.58 13.95 10.65
C ASN A 16 -10.51 12.98 9.90
N TYR A 17 -10.05 12.41 8.78
CA TYR A 17 -10.91 11.59 7.90
C TYR A 17 -10.94 10.12 8.28
N ALA A 18 -9.82 9.56 8.74
CA ALA A 18 -9.64 8.12 8.92
C ALA A 18 -9.11 7.73 10.31
N ASN A 19 -8.94 8.70 11.23
CA ASN A 19 -8.32 8.51 12.54
C ASN A 19 -6.93 7.85 12.46
N ILE A 20 -6.17 8.17 11.42
CA ILE A 20 -4.79 7.71 11.21
C ILE A 20 -3.86 8.85 11.59
N ARG A 21 -3.12 8.72 12.69
CA ARG A 21 -2.32 9.82 13.26
C ARG A 21 -0.83 9.67 12.97
N THR A 22 -0.38 8.44 12.77
CA THR A 22 1.03 8.12 12.57
C THR A 22 1.26 7.27 11.32
N LYS A 23 2.52 7.21 10.88
CA LYS A 23 2.95 6.28 9.83
C LYS A 23 2.65 4.83 10.22
N GLN A 24 2.83 4.48 11.50
CA GLN A 24 2.54 3.16 12.03
C GLN A 24 1.05 2.85 11.93
N ASP A 25 0.17 3.79 12.31
CA ASP A 25 -1.28 3.63 12.16
C ASP A 25 -1.67 3.39 10.71
N LEU A 26 -1.06 4.14 9.78
CA LEU A 26 -1.29 4.00 8.35
C LEU A 26 -0.88 2.61 7.86
N VAL A 27 0.32 2.14 8.23
CA VAL A 27 0.81 0.80 7.87
C VAL A 27 -0.12 -0.28 8.42
N VAL A 28 -0.53 -0.19 9.68
CA VAL A 28 -1.48 -1.14 10.29
C VAL A 28 -2.80 -1.15 9.53
N ARG A 29 -3.35 0.03 9.21
CA ARG A 29 -4.62 0.16 8.48
C ARG A 29 -4.55 -0.40 7.06
N LEU A 30 -3.42 -0.18 6.37
CA LEU A 30 -3.16 -0.72 5.04
C LEU A 30 -3.03 -2.25 5.07
N LYS A 31 -2.32 -2.81 6.05
CA LYS A 31 -2.23 -4.27 6.24
C LYS A 31 -3.59 -4.91 6.50
N GLN A 32 -4.40 -4.31 7.38
CA GLN A 32 -5.77 -4.77 7.65
C GLN A 32 -6.66 -4.72 6.39
N LYS A 33 -6.48 -3.70 5.54
CA LYS A 33 -7.21 -3.64 4.28
C LYS A 33 -6.71 -4.70 3.30
N ALA A 34 -5.39 -4.86 3.18
CA ALA A 34 -4.77 -5.83 2.30
C ALA A 34 -5.11 -7.29 2.69
N SER A 35 -5.23 -7.61 3.98
CA SER A 35 -5.60 -8.96 4.45
C SER A 35 -7.02 -9.36 4.06
N SER A 36 -7.91 -8.40 3.78
CA SER A 36 -9.25 -8.66 3.24
C SER A 36 -9.29 -8.92 1.74
N LEU A 37 -8.17 -8.76 1.02
CA LEU A 37 -8.08 -8.85 -0.43
C LEU A 37 -7.31 -10.10 -0.86
N ASN A 38 -7.73 -10.71 -1.96
CA ASN A 38 -6.92 -11.72 -2.63
C ASN A 38 -5.94 -11.04 -3.59
N LEU A 39 -4.75 -10.70 -3.10
CA LEU A 39 -3.73 -9.98 -3.88
C LEU A 39 -3.23 -10.78 -5.10
N LYS A 40 -3.32 -12.12 -5.08
CA LYS A 40 -2.98 -12.95 -6.25
C LYS A 40 -3.98 -12.75 -7.39
N ILE A 41 -5.27 -12.72 -7.07
CA ILE A 41 -6.33 -12.43 -8.05
C ILE A 41 -6.19 -10.99 -8.54
N LEU A 42 -6.07 -10.04 -7.62
CA LEU A 42 -5.93 -8.61 -7.98
C LEU A 42 -4.73 -8.36 -8.89
N ALA A 43 -3.57 -8.98 -8.61
CA ALA A 43 -2.37 -8.86 -9.45
C ALA A 43 -2.61 -9.37 -10.88
N LYS A 44 -3.37 -10.47 -11.04
CA LYS A 44 -3.74 -11.00 -12.35
C LYS A 44 -4.75 -10.11 -13.07
N ASP A 45 -5.73 -9.57 -12.34
CA ASP A 45 -6.79 -8.74 -12.91
C ASP A 45 -6.25 -7.41 -13.44
N ILE A 46 -5.24 -6.84 -12.77
CA ILE A 46 -4.64 -5.57 -13.23
C ILE A 46 -3.59 -5.76 -14.32
N GLU A 47 -3.02 -6.96 -14.47
CA GLU A 47 -1.90 -7.25 -15.39
C GLU A 47 -2.13 -6.73 -16.83
N PRO A 48 -3.31 -6.89 -17.45
CA PRO A 48 -3.56 -6.38 -18.80
C PRO A 48 -3.53 -4.85 -18.94
N PHE A 49 -3.62 -4.11 -17.82
CA PHE A 49 -3.64 -2.64 -17.81
C PHE A 49 -2.27 -2.04 -17.45
N LEU A 50 -1.28 -2.87 -17.16
CA LEU A 50 0.06 -2.41 -16.82
C LEU A 50 0.89 -2.18 -18.07
N PHE A 51 1.69 -1.12 -18.08
CA PHE A 51 2.69 -0.89 -19.13
C PHE A 51 3.70 -2.05 -19.21
N GLU A 52 4.07 -2.61 -18.06
CA GLU A 52 4.99 -3.73 -17.93
C GLU A 52 4.33 -4.82 -17.06
N PRO A 53 4.12 -6.05 -17.57
CA PRO A 53 3.43 -7.11 -16.81
C PRO A 53 4.08 -7.43 -15.46
N SER A 54 5.42 -7.29 -15.37
CA SER A 54 6.18 -7.48 -14.12
C SER A 54 5.79 -6.50 -13.00
N GLN A 55 5.12 -5.39 -13.31
CA GLN A 55 4.65 -4.46 -12.28
C GLN A 55 3.57 -5.05 -11.38
N LYS A 56 2.94 -6.16 -11.78
CA LYS A 56 1.97 -6.90 -10.94
C LYS A 56 2.59 -7.41 -9.65
N ASP A 57 3.91 -7.65 -9.64
CA ASP A 57 4.65 -8.12 -8.46
C ASP A 57 4.58 -7.11 -7.31
N ARG A 58 4.38 -5.81 -7.60
CA ARG A 58 4.17 -4.78 -6.57
C ARG A 58 2.87 -5.00 -5.79
N VAL A 59 1.84 -5.52 -6.44
CA VAL A 59 0.57 -5.87 -5.80
C VAL A 59 0.70 -7.17 -5.04
N LEU A 60 1.36 -8.16 -5.66
CA LEU A 60 1.60 -9.47 -5.03
C LEU A 60 2.38 -9.32 -3.71
N HIS A 61 3.42 -8.49 -3.69
CA HIS A 61 4.32 -8.27 -2.55
C HIS A 61 3.98 -7.01 -1.74
N PHE A 62 2.77 -6.47 -1.88
CA PHE A 62 2.42 -5.21 -1.23
C PHE A 62 2.50 -5.32 0.31
N VAL A 63 2.05 -6.44 0.88
CA VAL A 63 2.10 -6.67 2.33
C VAL A 63 3.55 -6.82 2.82
N ASP A 64 4.36 -7.61 2.12
CA ASP A 64 5.79 -7.78 2.43
C ASP A 64 6.52 -6.42 2.42
N TRP A 65 6.18 -5.58 1.44
CA TRP A 65 6.73 -4.22 1.38
C TRP A 65 6.30 -3.35 2.58
N LEU A 66 5.04 -3.46 3.04
CA LEU A 66 4.58 -2.74 4.24
C LEU A 66 5.33 -3.16 5.51
N ASP A 67 5.78 -4.42 5.61
CA ASP A 67 6.62 -4.89 6.73
C ASP A 67 7.96 -4.16 6.77
N THR A 68 8.55 -3.84 5.62
CA THR A 68 9.82 -3.09 5.55
C THR A 68 9.72 -1.65 6.07
N LEU A 69 8.51 -1.10 6.22
CA LEU A 69 8.27 0.27 6.68
C LEU A 69 8.11 0.40 8.19
N GLN A 70 8.12 -0.72 8.93
CA GLN A 70 7.97 -0.76 10.38
C GLN A 70 9.28 -0.48 11.15
N GLY A 71 10.38 -0.20 10.44
CA GLY A 71 11.64 0.30 11.01
C GLY A 71 11.62 1.81 11.26
#